data_AF-A0A379X3I0-F1
#
_entry.id   AF-A0A379X3I0-F1
#
_cell.length_a   1.000
_cell.length_b   1.000
_cell.length_c   1.000
_cell.angle_alpha   90.00
_cell.angle_beta   90.00
_cell.angle_gamma   90.00
#
_symmetry.space_group_name_H-M   'P 1'
#
loop_
_entity.id
_entity.type
_entity.pdbx_description
1 polymer ?
#
loop_
_entity_poly.entity_id
_entity_poly.type
_entity_poly.pdbx_seq_one_letter_code
_entity_poly.pdbx_strand_id
1 'polypeptide(L)' 'MIEIKHLKTLQALRNSGSLAAAAAVLHQTQSALSHQFSDLEQRLGFRLFVA' A
#
# COMPACT_ATOMS: atom_id res chain seq x y z
N MET A 1 7.92 0.89 12.59
CA MET A 1 9.07 1.26 11.75
C MET A 1 8.62 1.36 10.30
N ILE A 2 8.82 2.52 9.71
CA ILE A 2 8.57 2.78 8.29
C ILE A 2 9.80 2.36 7.49
N GLU A 3 9.59 1.62 6.41
CA GLU A 3 10.63 1.12 5.52
C GLU A 3 10.41 1.67 4.11
N ILE A 4 11.44 1.65 3.27
CA ILE A 4 11.39 2.14 1.88
C ILE A 4 10.27 1.44 1.09
N LYS A 5 10.00 0.15 1.35
CA LYS A 5 8.91 -0.57 0.69
C LYS A 5 7.54 0.08 0.94
N HIS A 6 7.29 0.63 2.13
CA HIS A 6 6.04 1.33 2.43
C HIS A 6 5.91 2.61 1.61
N LEU A 7 7.00 3.36 1.43
CA LEU A 7 7.03 4.57 0.61
C LEU A 7 6.82 4.24 -0.88
N LYS A 8 7.42 3.15 -1.37
CA LYS A 8 7.17 2.63 -2.73
C LYS A 8 5.71 2.24 -2.92
N THR A 9 5.10 1.58 -1.94
CA THR A 9 3.67 1.25 -1.98
C THR A 9 2.80 2.51 -2.06
N LEU A 10 3.07 3.52 -1.24
CA LEU A 10 2.34 4.80 -1.28
C LEU A 10 2.50 5.51 -2.62
N GLN A 11 3.71 5.51 -3.19
CA GLN A 11 3.97 6.09 -4.50
C GLN A 11 3.23 5.33 -5.61
N ALA A 12 3.29 4.00 -5.61
CA ALA A 12 2.58 3.17 -6.59
C ALA A 12 1.07 3.39 -6.49
N LEU A 13 0.53 3.44 -5.28
CA LEU A 13 -0.89 3.68 -5.02
C LEU A 13 -1.35 5.05 -5.50
N ARG A 14 -0.56 6.10 -5.23
CA ARG A 14 -0.83 7.45 -5.74
C ARG A 14 -0.83 7.51 -7.26
N ASN A 15 0.10 6.81 -7.91
CA ASN A 15 0.25 6.85 -9.37
C ASN A 15 -0.82 6.00 -10.08
N SER A 16 -1.24 4.91 -9.47
CA SER A 16 -2.16 3.93 -10.09
C SER A 16 -3.63 4.15 -9.73
N GLY A 17 -3.91 4.90 -8.66
CA GLY A 17 -5.26 5.23 -8.20
C GLY A 17 -6.02 4.06 -7.55
N SER A 18 -5.45 2.86 -7.46
CA SER A 18 -6.09 1.72 -6.78
C SER A 18 -5.08 0.71 -6.24
N LEU A 19 -5.47 0.00 -5.18
CA LEU A 19 -4.68 -1.10 -4.59
C LEU A 19 -4.40 -2.21 -5.61
N ALA A 20 -5.36 -2.53 -6.48
CA ALA A 20 -5.20 -3.55 -7.50
C ALA A 20 -4.14 -3.14 -8.55
N ALA A 21 -4.22 -1.91 -9.06
CA ALA A 21 -3.25 -1.42 -10.04
C ALA A 21 -1.86 -1.21 -9.42
N ALA A 22 -1.79 -0.77 -8.15
CA ALA A 22 -0.52 -0.66 -7.42
C ALA A 22 0.15 -2.03 -7.24
N ALA A 23 -0.63 -3.07 -6.90
CA ALA A 23 -0.11 -4.43 -6.75
C ALA A 23 0.45 -4.98 -8.08
N ALA A 24 -0.22 -4.70 -9.20
CA ALA A 24 0.27 -5.05 -10.52
C ALA A 24 1.62 -4.38 -10.84
N VAL A 25 1.77 -3.08 -10.53
CA VAL A 25 3.04 -2.33 -10.71
C VAL A 25 4.15 -2.85 -9.81
N LEU A 26 3.82 -3.30 -8.61
CA LEU A 26 4.78 -3.82 -7.62
C LEU A 26 5.07 -5.31 -7.76
N HIS A 27 4.50 -5.99 -8.77
CA HIS A 27 4.59 -7.43 -8.95
C HIS A 27 4.18 -8.23 -7.70
N GLN A 28 3.12 -7.77 -7.02
CA GLN A 28 2.52 -8.42 -5.86
C GLN A 28 1.07 -8.78 -6.15
N THR A 29 0.51 -9.69 -5.35
CA THR A 29 -0.94 -9.89 -5.34
C THR A 29 -1.62 -8.71 -4.62
N GLN A 30 -2.84 -8.37 -5.03
CA GLN A 30 -3.62 -7.32 -4.37
C GLN A 30 -3.85 -7.65 -2.88
N SER A 31 -4.05 -8.92 -2.52
CA SER A 31 -4.25 -9.34 -1.13
C SER A 31 -2.99 -9.13 -0.27
N ALA A 32 -1.81 -9.48 -0.79
CA ALA A 32 -0.54 -9.27 -0.07
C ALA A 32 -0.24 -7.79 0.14
N LEU A 33 -0.53 -6.94 -0.86
CA LEU A 33 -0.37 -5.50 -0.75
C LEU A 33 -1.37 -4.91 0.24
N SER A 34 -2.64 -5.32 0.16
CA SER A 34 -3.68 -4.87 1.07
C SER A 34 -3.36 -5.21 2.53
N HIS A 35 -2.88 -6.42 2.81
CA HIS A 35 -2.50 -6.82 4.17
C HIS A 35 -1.34 -5.98 4.71
N GLN A 36 -0.28 -5.82 3.92
CA GLN A 36 0.86 -4.95 4.28
C GLN A 36 0.45 -3.50 4.55
N PHE A 37 -0.52 -3.01 3.78
CA PHE A 37 -1.02 -1.66 3.93
C PHE A 37 -1.91 -1.50 5.18
N SER A 38 -2.80 -2.46 5.44
CA SER A 38 -3.60 -2.50 6.68
C SER A 38 -2.72 -2.55 7.93
N ASP A 39 -1.67 -3.39 7.93
CA ASP A 39 -0.71 -3.47 9.04
C ASP A 39 0.00 -2.12 9.26
N LEU A 40 0.30 -1.41 8.17
CA LEU A 40 0.92 -0.09 8.23
C LEU A 40 -0.04 0.95 8.82
N GLU A 41 -1.29 0.99 8.38
CA GLU A 41 -2.32 1.88 8.91
C GLU A 41 -2.60 1.63 10.40
N GLN A 42 -2.67 0.35 10.82
CA GLN A 42 -2.84 0.00 12.22
C GLN A 42 -1.69 0.50 13.10
N ARG A 43 -0.45 0.37 12.62
CA ARG A 43 0.73 0.87 13.36
C ARG A 43 0.80 2.38 13.41
N LEU A 44 0.27 3.07 12.39
CA LEU A 44 0.21 4.52 12.33
C LEU A 44 -0.97 5.10 13.12
N GLY A 45 -2.02 4.31 13.35
CA GLY A 45 -3.24 4.73 14.03
C GLY A 45 -4.16 5.60 13.16
N PHE A 46 -3.92 5.67 11.85
CA PHE A 46 -4.75 6.40 10.90
C PHE A 46 -4.72 5.74 9.52
N ARG A 47 -5.76 6.02 8.72
CA ARG A 47 -5.86 5.53 7.34
C ARG A 47 -4.97 6.36 6.42
N LEU A 48 -4.22 5.67 5.56
CA LEU A 48 -3.41 6.22 4.48
C LEU A 48 -4.15 6.18 3.15
N PHE A 49 -5.13 5.30 3.00
CA PHE A 49 -5.94 5.16 1.80
C PHE A 49 -7.43 5.03 2.14
N VAL A 50 -8.26 5.71 1.35
CA VAL A 50 -9.73 5.59 1.42
C VAL A 50 -10.16 5.25 -0.01
N ALA A 51 -10.75 4.07 -0.17
CA ALA A 51 -11.25 3.57 -1.45
C ALA A 51 -12.47 4.36 -1.93
#